data_AF-A0A8J2R098-F1
#
_entry.id   AF-A0A8J2R098-F1
#
_cell.length_a   1.000
_cell.length_b   1.000
_cell.length_c   1.000
_cell.angle_alpha   90.00
_cell.angle_beta   90.00
_cell.angle_gamma   90.00
#
_symmetry.space_group_name_H-M   'P 1'
#
loop_
_entity.id
_entity.type
_entity.pdbx_description
1 polymer ?
#
loop_
_entity_poly.entity_id
_entity_poly.type
_entity_poly.pdbx_seq_one_letter_code
_entity_poly.pdbx_strand_id
1 'polypeptide(L)'
;MFTLGGQRVLHKCLKILRLTFVDFSSLPDIKKLNLVRTVEKTIDTNTNIFIESPIHVKVTPIDVNDLNAHNKLTMTLYSQGKDINDFQVKQTSKRLELLNQNTSPDKNDVCIIQVPYKVNVQVTTIDTASVQLSKLEAAEFVVKTQKGSVNVANIKADKIEVESGSGEVKTDGTLQASQIEIKTGLDGDIRCNNIMANSFTVVSHAGNISVKSCYSDKSHFTTLMGNIKLDHLHRTVKIDVIQKGNLSITGFAGNLQATLKSGDVFMHASQLTEKSSIFIHEKGKVELLIPKILHNLPSTNLIAEKITVDEKILKLGRFMDDSHPKRFRYEKEPQNELHIVCKNGKIELKETDLPFII
;
A
#
# COMPACT_ATOMS: atom_id res chain seq x y z
N MET A 1 44.89 -46.89 9.87
CA MET A 1 45.23 -45.52 9.45
C MET A 1 44.13 -45.04 8.50
N PHE A 2 43.31 -44.12 9.00
CA PHE A 2 42.26 -43.32 8.37
C PHE A 2 41.31 -43.94 7.33
N THR A 3 40.10 -44.26 7.80
CA THR A 3 38.88 -44.46 6.98
C THR A 3 37.86 -43.35 7.27
N LEU A 4 37.36 -42.75 6.17
CA LEU A 4 36.04 -42.12 5.97
C LEU A 4 35.39 -41.36 7.13
N GLY A 5 35.68 -40.05 7.23
CA GLY A 5 34.92 -39.09 8.03
C GLY A 5 34.40 -37.95 7.16
N GLY A 6 33.26 -38.14 6.49
CA GLY A 6 32.73 -37.11 5.60
C GLY A 6 31.34 -37.37 5.07
N GLN A 7 30.35 -37.66 5.92
CA GLN A 7 28.94 -37.68 5.47
C GLN A 7 27.86 -37.63 6.57
N ARG A 8 28.09 -36.95 7.70
CA ARG A 8 27.07 -36.91 8.79
C ARG A 8 26.75 -35.55 9.41
N VAL A 9 27.17 -34.42 8.84
CA VAL A 9 26.85 -33.09 9.40
C VAL A 9 25.79 -32.31 8.59
N LEU A 10 25.48 -32.70 7.35
CA LEU A 10 24.52 -31.96 6.51
C LEU A 10 23.03 -32.33 6.68
N HIS A 11 22.71 -33.31 7.52
CA HIS A 11 21.31 -33.76 7.72
C HIS A 11 20.64 -33.29 9.03
N LYS A 12 21.31 -32.47 9.84
CA LYS A 12 20.71 -31.90 11.07
C LYS A 12 20.46 -30.38 11.04
N CYS A 13 20.89 -29.65 10.01
CA CYS A 13 20.64 -28.20 9.89
C CYS A 13 19.50 -27.81 8.94
N LEU A 14 18.77 -28.77 8.35
CA LEU A 14 17.67 -28.49 7.41
C LEU A 14 16.26 -28.68 8.00
N LYS A 15 16.15 -28.75 9.33
CA LYS A 15 14.85 -28.85 10.04
C LYS A 15 14.38 -27.56 10.71
N ILE A 16 15.11 -26.44 10.57
CA ILE A 16 14.74 -25.14 11.14
C ILE A 16 14.83 -24.10 10.03
N LEU A 17 13.72 -23.96 9.30
CA LEU A 17 13.31 -22.85 8.42
C LEU A 17 12.33 -23.39 7.36
N ARG A 18 11.30 -24.14 7.81
CA ARG A 18 10.00 -24.00 7.15
C ARG A 18 9.44 -22.68 7.64
N LEU A 19 9.85 -21.58 7.00
CA LEU A 19 8.97 -20.43 6.84
C LEU A 19 7.78 -20.96 6.05
N THR A 20 6.80 -21.52 6.76
CA THR A 20 5.44 -21.57 6.24
C THR A 20 5.06 -20.13 6.00
N PHE A 21 5.19 -19.70 4.75
CA PHE A 21 4.39 -18.61 4.22
C PHE A 21 2.94 -19.07 4.36
N VAL A 22 2.36 -18.83 5.54
CA VAL A 22 0.92 -18.85 5.70
C VAL A 22 0.45 -17.68 4.86
N ASP A 23 -0.32 -17.96 3.82
CA ASP A 23 -0.95 -16.95 3.01
C ASP A 23 -1.98 -16.24 3.89
N PHE A 24 -1.58 -15.11 4.48
CA PHE A 24 -2.42 -14.31 5.38
C PHE A 24 -3.39 -13.39 4.61
N SER A 25 -3.56 -13.59 3.30
CA SER A 25 -4.42 -12.74 2.46
C SER A 25 -5.91 -13.10 2.54
N SER A 26 -6.25 -14.27 3.07
CA SER A 26 -7.64 -14.71 3.27
C SER A 26 -7.93 -15.03 4.73
N LEU A 27 -9.03 -14.48 5.25
CA LEU A 27 -9.65 -14.98 6.47
C LEU A 27 -9.86 -16.51 6.36
N PRO A 28 -9.82 -17.26 7.49
CA PRO A 28 -10.18 -18.67 7.51
C PRO A 28 -11.51 -18.92 6.77
N ASP A 29 -11.58 -20.00 5.99
CA ASP A 29 -12.80 -20.34 5.26
C ASP A 29 -13.92 -20.66 6.24
N ILE A 30 -14.85 -19.70 6.39
CA ILE A 30 -15.98 -19.77 7.31
C ILE A 30 -16.81 -21.05 7.08
N LYS A 31 -16.83 -21.60 5.86
CA LYS A 31 -17.54 -22.86 5.55
C LYS A 31 -17.01 -24.07 6.32
N LYS A 32 -15.78 -23.99 6.85
CA LYS A 32 -15.14 -25.04 7.64
C LYS A 32 -15.25 -24.80 9.15
N LEU A 33 -15.91 -23.72 9.57
CA LEU A 33 -16.07 -23.33 10.96
C LEU A 33 -17.51 -23.59 11.42
N ASN A 34 -17.67 -23.88 12.71
CA ASN A 34 -18.98 -24.02 13.33
C ASN A 34 -19.48 -22.65 13.80
N LEU A 35 -20.77 -22.39 13.60
CA LEU A 35 -21.45 -21.26 14.22
C LEU A 35 -21.49 -21.49 15.74
N VAL A 36 -20.90 -20.58 16.51
CA VAL A 36 -20.87 -20.68 17.98
C VAL A 36 -21.94 -19.81 18.61
N ARG A 37 -22.01 -18.54 18.22
CA ARG A 37 -22.93 -17.57 18.80
C ARG A 37 -23.25 -16.45 17.83
N THR A 38 -24.52 -16.00 17.85
CA THR A 38 -24.95 -14.76 17.21
C THR A 38 -25.50 -13.81 18.27
N VAL A 39 -25.09 -12.55 18.23
CA VAL A 39 -25.61 -11.48 19.07
C VAL A 39 -26.18 -10.39 18.17
N GLU A 40 -27.41 -9.99 18.42
CA GLU A 40 -28.06 -8.86 17.75
C GLU A 40 -28.24 -7.72 18.74
N LYS A 41 -27.94 -6.49 18.31
CA LYS A 41 -28.14 -5.27 19.08
C LYS A 41 -28.74 -4.18 18.20
N THR A 42 -29.62 -3.38 18.78
CA THR A 42 -30.05 -2.12 18.17
C THR A 42 -29.05 -1.03 18.55
N ILE A 43 -28.59 -0.28 17.55
CA ILE A 43 -27.67 0.84 17.71
C ILE A 43 -28.34 2.15 17.28
N ASP A 44 -27.95 3.24 17.92
CA ASP A 44 -28.42 4.57 17.52
C ASP A 44 -27.67 5.03 16.26
N THR A 45 -28.30 5.93 15.51
CA THR A 45 -27.76 6.47 14.24
C THR A 45 -26.44 7.25 14.40
N ASN A 46 -26.08 7.65 15.63
CA ASN A 46 -24.86 8.41 15.92
C ASN A 46 -23.81 7.60 16.71
N THR A 47 -23.95 6.28 16.81
CA THR A 47 -23.00 5.44 17.54
C THR A 47 -21.76 5.15 16.69
N ASN A 48 -20.58 5.32 17.28
CA ASN A 48 -19.32 4.84 16.68
C ASN A 48 -19.04 3.41 17.18
N ILE A 49 -18.56 2.55 16.30
CA ILE A 49 -18.28 1.15 16.62
C ILE A 49 -16.78 0.98 16.84
N PHE A 50 -16.37 0.41 17.97
CA PHE A 50 -14.96 0.23 18.33
C PHE A 50 -14.66 -1.24 18.65
N ILE A 51 -14.20 -1.97 17.66
CA ILE A 51 -13.93 -3.38 17.81
C ILE A 51 -12.50 -3.57 18.29
N GLU A 52 -12.33 -4.14 19.47
CA GLU A 52 -11.06 -4.71 19.91
C GLU A 52 -11.18 -6.22 19.84
N SER A 53 -10.29 -6.90 19.12
CA SER A 53 -10.45 -8.35 18.93
C SER A 53 -9.11 -9.07 18.89
N PRO A 54 -8.95 -10.16 19.66
CA PRO A 54 -7.78 -11.04 19.53
C PRO A 54 -7.95 -12.11 18.44
N ILE A 55 -9.10 -12.13 17.77
CA ILE A 55 -9.41 -13.06 16.68
C ILE A 55 -9.69 -12.29 15.38
N HIS A 56 -9.77 -13.01 14.27
CA HIS A 56 -10.03 -12.40 12.97
C HIS A 56 -11.39 -11.68 12.94
N VAL A 57 -11.43 -10.52 12.30
CA VAL A 57 -12.65 -9.70 12.20
C VAL A 57 -13.01 -9.46 10.74
N LYS A 58 -14.29 -9.66 10.41
CA LYS A 58 -14.87 -9.26 9.13
C LYS A 58 -16.02 -8.30 9.38
N VAL A 59 -15.93 -7.10 8.85
CA VAL A 59 -16.98 -6.09 8.95
C VAL A 59 -17.59 -5.87 7.55
N THR A 60 -18.90 -6.00 7.47
CA THR A 60 -19.69 -5.85 6.24
C THR A 60 -20.97 -5.07 6.53
N PRO A 61 -21.57 -4.39 5.54
CA PRO A 61 -22.90 -3.83 5.72
C PRO A 61 -23.93 -4.94 5.96
N ILE A 62 -24.98 -4.64 6.71
CA ILE A 62 -26.24 -5.38 6.64
C ILE A 62 -26.89 -5.12 5.27
N ASP A 63 -27.66 -6.09 4.77
CA ASP A 63 -28.37 -5.95 3.50
C ASP A 63 -29.18 -4.66 3.47
N VAL A 64 -28.86 -3.79 2.51
CA VAL A 64 -29.48 -2.47 2.34
C VAL A 64 -30.97 -2.60 1.98
N ASN A 65 -31.38 -3.76 1.43
CA ASN A 65 -32.78 -4.02 1.10
C ASN A 65 -33.63 -4.43 2.30
N ASP A 66 -33.01 -4.73 3.44
CA ASP A 66 -33.74 -5.00 4.68
C ASP A 66 -34.09 -3.68 5.38
N LEU A 67 -35.28 -3.17 5.07
CA LEU A 67 -35.86 -1.96 5.67
C LEU A 67 -35.86 -2.01 7.20
N ASN A 68 -35.89 -3.19 7.81
CA ASN A 68 -35.93 -3.36 9.26
C ASN A 68 -34.55 -3.44 9.94
N ALA A 69 -33.46 -3.44 9.15
CA ALA A 69 -32.11 -3.64 9.67
C ALA A 69 -31.23 -2.38 9.73
N HIS A 70 -31.80 -1.21 9.42
CA HIS A 70 -31.08 0.07 9.37
C HIS A 70 -30.38 0.45 10.68
N ASN A 71 -30.92 0.03 11.82
CA ASN A 71 -30.39 0.33 13.15
C ASN A 71 -29.91 -0.93 13.88
N LYS A 72 -29.70 -2.02 13.15
CA LYS A 72 -29.26 -3.29 13.76
C LYS A 72 -27.76 -3.45 13.60
N LEU A 73 -27.19 -4.18 14.53
CA LEU A 73 -25.84 -4.67 14.48
C LEU A 73 -25.89 -6.15 14.83
N THR A 74 -25.38 -6.97 13.92
CA THR A 74 -25.34 -8.43 14.09
C THR A 74 -23.90 -8.86 14.18
N MET A 75 -23.60 -9.66 15.19
CA MET A 75 -22.29 -10.25 15.36
C MET A 75 -22.41 -11.75 15.39
N THR A 76 -21.58 -12.42 14.60
CA THR A 76 -21.61 -13.87 14.46
C THR A 76 -20.20 -14.42 14.64
N LEU A 77 -20.04 -15.27 15.65
CA LEU A 77 -18.79 -15.94 15.96
C LEU A 77 -18.74 -17.32 15.32
N TYR A 78 -17.64 -17.59 14.64
CA TYR A 78 -17.31 -18.87 14.05
C TYR A 78 -16.01 -19.41 14.64
N SER A 79 -15.99 -20.69 15.00
CA SER A 79 -14.82 -21.39 15.56
C SER A 79 -14.74 -22.85 15.12
N GLN A 80 -13.54 -23.44 15.21
CA GLN A 80 -13.35 -24.88 15.07
C GLN A 80 -13.69 -25.65 16.36
N GLY A 81 -13.68 -24.99 17.53
CA GLY A 81 -13.98 -25.58 18.85
C GLY A 81 -15.47 -25.67 19.19
N LYS A 82 -15.82 -26.51 20.18
CA LYS A 82 -17.23 -26.82 20.55
C LYS A 82 -17.85 -25.96 21.65
N ASP A 83 -17.12 -25.09 22.31
CA ASP A 83 -17.68 -24.22 23.35
C ASP A 83 -16.87 -22.93 23.45
N ILE A 84 -17.52 -21.77 23.29
CA ILE A 84 -16.92 -20.47 23.61
C ILE A 84 -17.96 -19.61 24.31
N ASN A 85 -18.03 -19.71 25.63
CA ASN A 85 -18.91 -18.88 26.45
C ASN A 85 -18.36 -17.46 26.73
N ASP A 86 -17.28 -17.03 26.05
CA ASP A 86 -16.42 -15.95 26.56
C ASP A 86 -16.42 -14.65 25.73
N PHE A 87 -17.30 -14.52 24.72
CA PHE A 87 -17.49 -13.26 23.99
C PHE A 87 -18.48 -12.35 24.73
N GLN A 88 -17.97 -11.24 25.26
CA GLN A 88 -18.79 -10.16 25.81
C GLN A 88 -18.81 -8.97 24.85
N VAL A 89 -20.02 -8.50 24.57
CA VAL A 89 -20.26 -7.24 23.85
C VAL A 89 -20.58 -6.19 24.90
N LYS A 90 -19.67 -5.24 25.12
CA LYS A 90 -19.92 -4.09 26.00
C LYS A 90 -20.42 -2.93 25.14
N GLN A 91 -21.65 -2.51 25.39
CA GLN A 91 -22.23 -1.34 24.75
C GLN A 91 -22.28 -0.20 25.76
N THR A 92 -21.59 0.89 25.44
CA THR A 92 -21.81 2.21 26.06
C THR A 92 -22.63 3.07 25.10
N SER A 93 -23.05 4.26 25.53
CA SER A 93 -23.88 5.17 24.72
C SER A 93 -23.24 5.61 23.39
N LYS A 94 -21.90 5.49 23.24
CA LYS A 94 -21.17 5.94 22.03
C LYS A 94 -20.17 4.95 21.48
N ARG A 95 -19.97 3.81 22.15
CA ARG A 95 -18.91 2.85 21.85
C ARG A 95 -19.38 1.43 22.11
N LEU A 96 -19.30 0.60 21.08
CA LEU A 96 -19.49 -0.85 21.16
C LEU A 96 -18.11 -1.51 21.19
N GLU A 97 -17.72 -2.08 22.33
CA GLU A 97 -16.47 -2.82 22.54
C GLU A 97 -16.72 -4.32 22.49
N LEU A 98 -15.86 -5.03 21.76
CA LEU A 98 -15.83 -6.48 21.75
C LEU A 98 -14.71 -6.93 22.69
N LEU A 99 -15.01 -7.84 23.60
CA LEU A 99 -14.02 -8.42 24.48
C LEU A 99 -14.15 -9.93 24.39
N ASN A 100 -13.09 -10.58 23.92
CA ASN A 100 -12.95 -12.01 24.02
C ASN A 100 -12.16 -12.31 25.29
N GLN A 101 -12.78 -13.00 26.26
CA GLN A 101 -12.13 -13.39 27.52
C GLN A 101 -11.34 -14.70 27.42
N ASN A 102 -11.29 -15.34 26.25
CA ASN A 102 -10.46 -16.52 26.05
C ASN A 102 -8.99 -16.19 26.29
N THR A 103 -8.39 -16.86 27.27
CA THR A 103 -6.96 -16.79 27.61
C THR A 103 -6.06 -17.37 26.51
N SER A 104 -6.63 -18.12 25.56
CA SER A 104 -5.98 -18.57 24.33
C SER A 104 -6.95 -18.54 23.14
N PRO A 105 -7.08 -17.44 22.39
CA PRO A 105 -7.84 -17.42 21.14
C PRO A 105 -7.29 -18.47 20.17
N ASP A 106 -8.17 -19.28 19.56
CA ASP A 106 -7.74 -20.11 18.43
C ASP A 106 -7.42 -19.17 17.27
N LYS A 107 -6.26 -19.38 16.64
CA LYS A 107 -5.81 -18.59 15.50
C LYS A 107 -6.77 -18.64 14.31
N ASN A 108 -7.73 -19.56 14.30
CA ASN A 108 -8.69 -19.72 13.22
C ASN A 108 -10.08 -19.14 13.51
N ASP A 109 -10.31 -18.57 14.70
CA ASP A 109 -11.61 -18.00 15.05
C ASP A 109 -11.89 -16.73 14.24
N VAL A 110 -13.15 -16.56 13.82
CA VAL A 110 -13.59 -15.43 13.00
C VAL A 110 -14.87 -14.82 13.57
N CYS A 111 -14.86 -13.51 13.79
CA CYS A 111 -16.04 -12.72 14.10
C CYS A 111 -16.50 -11.96 12.86
N ILE A 112 -17.72 -12.25 12.40
CA ILE A 112 -18.39 -11.47 11.36
C ILE A 112 -19.28 -10.45 12.05
N ILE A 113 -19.14 -9.18 11.65
CA ILE A 113 -19.87 -8.06 12.20
C ILE A 113 -20.59 -7.39 11.03
N GLN A 114 -21.90 -7.42 11.09
CA GLN A 114 -22.76 -6.75 10.15
C GLN A 114 -23.26 -5.46 10.79
N VAL A 115 -22.96 -4.34 10.15
CA VAL A 115 -23.25 -3.00 10.65
C VAL A 115 -24.11 -2.24 9.64
N PRO A 116 -24.84 -1.18 10.03
CA PRO A 116 -25.52 -0.34 9.06
C PRO A 116 -24.55 0.25 8.04
N TYR A 117 -25.02 0.51 6.82
CA TYR A 117 -24.16 0.99 5.73
C TYR A 117 -23.45 2.32 6.08
N LYS A 118 -24.09 3.17 6.89
CA LYS A 118 -23.61 4.49 7.33
C LYS A 118 -23.22 4.52 8.80
N VAL A 119 -22.04 4.02 9.13
CA VAL A 119 -21.54 4.04 10.52
C VAL A 119 -20.01 4.08 10.56
N ASN A 120 -19.46 4.87 11.47
CA ASN A 120 -18.02 4.91 11.70
C ASN A 120 -17.58 3.62 12.41
N VAL A 121 -16.55 2.98 11.86
CA VAL A 121 -16.01 1.74 12.42
C VAL A 121 -14.53 1.90 12.66
N GLN A 122 -14.12 1.63 13.89
CA GLN A 122 -12.73 1.48 14.29
C GLN A 122 -12.48 0.04 14.71
N VAL A 123 -11.45 -0.60 14.15
CA VAL A 123 -11.09 -1.99 14.45
C VAL A 123 -9.63 -2.03 14.86
N THR A 124 -9.37 -2.58 16.04
CA THR A 124 -8.03 -2.85 16.56
C THR A 124 -7.92 -4.34 16.86
N THR A 125 -6.91 -5.00 16.29
CA THR A 125 -6.62 -6.40 16.59
C THR A 125 -5.22 -6.61 17.12
N ILE A 126 -5.08 -7.65 17.94
CA ILE A 126 -3.80 -8.02 18.56
C ILE A 126 -3.23 -9.31 17.98
N ASP A 127 -1.93 -9.53 18.17
CA ASP A 127 -1.17 -10.65 17.64
C ASP A 127 -1.39 -10.87 16.13
N THR A 128 -1.80 -12.07 15.71
CA THR A 128 -1.92 -12.44 14.28
C THR A 128 -3.32 -12.23 13.69
N ALA A 129 -4.24 -11.61 14.43
CA ALA A 129 -5.62 -11.44 13.98
C ALA A 129 -5.73 -10.43 12.83
N SER A 130 -6.17 -10.91 11.67
CA SER A 130 -6.43 -10.12 10.46
C SER A 130 -7.81 -9.45 10.46
N VAL A 131 -7.94 -8.36 9.71
CA VAL A 131 -9.19 -7.60 9.54
C VAL A 131 -9.60 -7.55 8.07
N GLN A 132 -10.89 -7.78 7.80
CA GLN A 132 -11.51 -7.47 6.53
C GLN A 132 -12.62 -6.43 6.73
N LEU A 133 -12.57 -5.33 6.00
CA LEU A 133 -13.58 -4.28 6.01
C LEU A 133 -14.06 -4.04 4.57
N SER A 134 -15.37 -4.09 4.31
CA SER A 134 -15.83 -3.87 2.92
C SER A 134 -17.23 -3.31 2.78
N LYS A 135 -17.45 -2.55 1.68
CA LYS A 135 -18.76 -2.05 1.23
C LYS A 135 -19.46 -1.13 2.24
N LEU A 136 -18.73 -0.17 2.82
CA LEU A 136 -19.25 0.76 3.83
C LEU A 136 -19.04 2.22 3.43
N GLU A 137 -19.88 3.11 3.95
CA GLU A 137 -19.74 4.56 3.80
C GLU A 137 -19.81 5.24 5.18
N ALA A 138 -18.87 6.10 5.54
CA ALA A 138 -18.92 6.81 6.84
C ALA A 138 -18.09 8.09 6.84
N ALA A 139 -17.98 8.78 7.97
CA ALA A 139 -17.02 9.88 8.09
C ALA A 139 -15.60 9.35 8.23
N GLU A 140 -15.40 8.32 9.06
CA GLU A 140 -14.08 7.77 9.37
C GLU A 140 -14.09 6.24 9.47
N PHE A 141 -13.04 5.62 8.90
CA PHE A 141 -12.67 4.24 9.18
C PHE A 141 -11.23 4.17 9.69
N VAL A 142 -11.01 3.45 10.79
CA VAL A 142 -9.68 3.21 11.36
C VAL A 142 -9.50 1.71 11.54
N VAL A 143 -8.43 1.15 10.98
CA VAL A 143 -8.09 -0.27 11.15
C VAL A 143 -6.65 -0.39 11.58
N LYS A 144 -6.40 -1.03 12.72
CA LYS A 144 -5.07 -1.24 13.29
C LYS A 144 -4.86 -2.71 13.65
N THR A 145 -3.77 -3.29 13.20
CA THR A 145 -3.41 -4.68 13.52
C THR A 145 -1.96 -4.76 13.97
N GLN A 146 -1.64 -5.70 14.87
CA GLN A 146 -0.25 -5.89 15.30
C GLN A 146 0.58 -6.65 14.26
N LYS A 147 0.16 -7.85 13.87
CA LYS A 147 0.84 -8.67 12.84
C LYS A 147 -0.13 -9.21 11.78
N GLY A 148 -1.43 -9.14 12.04
CA GLY A 148 -2.45 -9.62 11.11
C GLY A 148 -2.53 -8.75 9.85
N SER A 149 -2.96 -9.34 8.75
CA SER A 149 -3.16 -8.62 7.50
C SER A 149 -4.45 -7.80 7.54
N VAL A 150 -4.52 -6.77 6.69
CA VAL A 150 -5.72 -5.96 6.52
C VAL A 150 -6.16 -6.02 5.06
N ASN A 151 -7.44 -6.35 4.83
CA ASN A 151 -8.07 -6.20 3.52
C ASN A 151 -9.24 -5.20 3.60
N VAL A 152 -9.13 -4.10 2.84
CA VAL A 152 -10.16 -3.06 2.78
C VAL A 152 -10.72 -2.98 1.36
N ALA A 153 -12.04 -3.05 1.20
CA ALA A 153 -12.63 -3.09 -0.14
C ALA A 153 -13.89 -2.26 -0.33
N ASN A 154 -13.96 -1.47 -1.40
CA ASN A 154 -15.15 -0.68 -1.78
C ASN A 154 -15.67 0.20 -0.63
N ILE A 155 -14.83 1.12 -0.14
CA ILE A 155 -15.16 2.00 0.99
C ILE A 155 -15.18 3.44 0.54
N LYS A 156 -16.14 4.20 1.10
CA LYS A 156 -16.23 5.65 0.93
C LYS A 156 -16.20 6.35 2.29
N ALA A 157 -15.30 7.31 2.49
CA ALA A 157 -15.29 8.08 3.73
C ALA A 157 -14.71 9.49 3.58
N ASP A 158 -14.67 10.29 4.65
CA ASP A 158 -13.82 11.47 4.66
C ASP A 158 -12.38 11.10 5.01
N LYS A 159 -12.20 10.18 5.97
CA LYS A 159 -10.89 9.68 6.40
C LYS A 159 -10.84 8.15 6.46
N ILE A 160 -9.80 7.56 5.89
CA ILE A 160 -9.49 6.13 6.00
C ILE A 160 -8.06 6.00 6.53
N GLU A 161 -7.89 5.33 7.66
CA GLU A 161 -6.59 5.04 8.27
C GLU A 161 -6.42 3.53 8.44
N VAL A 162 -5.38 2.97 7.84
CA VAL A 162 -5.06 1.55 7.94
C VAL A 162 -3.62 1.37 8.38
N GLU A 163 -3.40 0.61 9.43
CA GLU A 163 -2.08 0.39 10.02
C GLU A 163 -1.89 -1.09 10.39
N SER A 164 -0.76 -1.65 10.01
CA SER A 164 -0.37 -3.01 10.39
C SER A 164 1.08 -3.04 10.87
N GLY A 165 1.36 -3.59 12.05
CA GLY A 165 2.74 -3.61 12.58
C GLY A 165 3.69 -4.51 11.78
N SER A 166 3.20 -5.59 11.16
CA SER A 166 4.01 -6.46 10.29
C SER A 166 3.22 -7.24 9.24
N GLY A 167 1.91 -7.09 9.17
CA GLY A 167 1.06 -7.80 8.21
C GLY A 167 0.92 -7.05 6.88
N GLU A 168 0.44 -7.77 5.86
CA GLU A 168 0.16 -7.17 4.56
C GLU A 168 -1.07 -6.26 4.62
N VAL A 169 -1.06 -5.15 3.89
CA VAL A 169 -2.26 -4.35 3.66
C VAL A 169 -2.66 -4.42 2.18
N LYS A 170 -3.87 -4.90 1.92
CA LYS A 170 -4.45 -5.00 0.59
C LYS A 170 -5.70 -4.14 0.48
N THR A 171 -5.84 -3.46 -0.65
CA THR A 171 -7.09 -2.79 -1.02
C THR A 171 -7.67 -3.39 -2.30
N ASP A 172 -8.93 -3.81 -2.22
CA ASP A 172 -9.66 -4.40 -3.33
C ASP A 172 -10.79 -3.46 -3.79
N GLY A 173 -11.07 -3.41 -5.09
CA GLY A 173 -12.03 -2.44 -5.63
C GLY A 173 -11.58 -0.98 -5.45
N THR A 174 -12.52 -0.10 -5.11
CA THR A 174 -12.29 1.36 -5.01
C THR A 174 -12.29 1.85 -3.57
N LEU A 175 -11.26 2.61 -3.17
CA LEU A 175 -11.29 3.41 -1.94
C LEU A 175 -11.44 4.88 -2.31
N GLN A 176 -12.49 5.51 -1.79
CA GLN A 176 -12.79 6.92 -2.03
C GLN A 176 -12.81 7.69 -0.72
N ALA A 177 -11.85 8.60 -0.49
CA ALA A 177 -11.93 9.48 0.67
C ALA A 177 -11.17 10.79 0.52
N SER A 178 -11.50 11.81 1.32
CA SER A 178 -10.72 13.05 1.32
C SER A 178 -9.26 12.78 1.72
N GLN A 179 -9.04 11.94 2.75
CA GLN A 179 -7.72 11.51 3.19
C GLN A 179 -7.65 9.99 3.36
N ILE A 180 -6.63 9.37 2.77
CA ILE A 180 -6.32 7.94 2.93
C ILE A 180 -4.87 7.81 3.42
N GLU A 181 -4.68 7.13 4.55
CA GLU A 181 -3.37 6.82 5.11
C GLU A 181 -3.24 5.31 5.32
N ILE A 182 -2.21 4.71 4.72
CA ILE A 182 -1.93 3.28 4.81
C ILE A 182 -0.50 3.07 5.28
N LYS A 183 -0.32 2.32 6.36
CA LYS A 183 0.98 2.05 6.98
C LYS A 183 1.17 0.57 7.21
N THR A 184 2.40 0.11 6.99
CA THR A 184 2.82 -1.19 7.49
C THR A 184 4.27 -1.17 7.98
N GLY A 185 4.59 -2.05 8.93
CA GLY A 185 5.92 -2.17 9.53
C GLY A 185 6.83 -3.18 8.83
N LEU A 186 7.54 -3.99 9.62
CA LEU A 186 8.90 -4.47 9.32
C LEU A 186 9.06 -5.37 8.07
N ASP A 187 7.99 -5.93 7.50
CA ASP A 187 8.04 -6.73 6.26
C ASP A 187 6.70 -6.74 5.49
N GLY A 188 5.77 -5.84 5.84
CA GLY A 188 4.44 -5.84 5.23
C GLY A 188 4.44 -5.25 3.82
N ASP A 189 3.93 -6.00 2.85
CA ASP A 189 3.63 -5.43 1.54
C ASP A 189 2.36 -4.56 1.62
N ILE A 190 2.30 -3.52 0.79
CA ILE A 190 1.09 -2.72 0.58
C ILE A 190 0.68 -2.86 -0.88
N ARG A 191 -0.54 -3.32 -1.13
CA ARG A 191 -1.10 -3.49 -2.48
C ARG A 191 -2.42 -2.74 -2.58
N CYS A 192 -2.43 -1.67 -3.36
CA CYS A 192 -3.61 -0.85 -3.58
C CYS A 192 -4.12 -1.00 -5.02
N ASN A 193 -5.42 -1.18 -5.18
CA ASN A 193 -6.04 -1.28 -6.50
C ASN A 193 -6.43 0.10 -7.03
N ASN A 194 -7.65 0.59 -6.74
CA ASN A 194 -8.13 1.89 -7.22
C ASN A 194 -8.34 2.87 -6.07
N ILE A 195 -7.57 3.96 -6.08
CA ILE A 195 -7.57 4.99 -5.04
C ILE A 195 -8.09 6.31 -5.62
N MET A 196 -9.08 6.91 -4.96
CA MET A 196 -9.64 8.22 -5.29
C MET A 196 -9.61 9.10 -4.03
N ALA A 197 -8.71 10.07 -3.96
CA ALA A 197 -8.57 10.88 -2.75
C ALA A 197 -8.07 12.30 -2.98
N ASN A 198 -8.23 13.21 -2.02
CA ASN A 198 -7.51 14.49 -2.11
C ASN A 198 -6.07 14.28 -1.65
N SER A 199 -5.88 13.57 -0.54
CA SER A 199 -4.57 13.20 0.00
C SER A 199 -4.43 11.70 0.17
N PHE A 200 -3.36 11.12 -0.37
CA PHE A 200 -3.04 9.70 -0.21
C PHE A 200 -1.62 9.51 0.32
N THR A 201 -1.47 8.87 1.46
CA THR A 201 -0.16 8.61 2.08
C THR A 201 0.03 7.12 2.32
N VAL A 202 1.17 6.59 1.88
CA VAL A 202 1.53 5.19 2.04
C VAL A 202 2.93 5.07 2.62
N VAL A 203 3.08 4.33 3.71
CA VAL A 203 4.35 4.13 4.39
C VAL A 203 4.60 2.64 4.63
N SER A 204 5.74 2.13 4.19
CA SER A 204 6.24 0.80 4.57
C SER A 204 7.62 0.90 5.21
N HIS A 205 8.02 -0.11 6.00
CA HIS A 205 9.38 -0.22 6.48
C HIS A 205 10.25 -1.01 5.49
N ALA A 206 10.07 -2.33 5.38
CA ALA A 206 10.88 -3.17 4.47
C ALA A 206 10.08 -3.81 3.31
N GLY A 207 8.76 -3.61 3.27
CA GLY A 207 7.91 -4.22 2.27
C GLY A 207 7.74 -3.38 1.01
N ASN A 208 7.22 -4.03 -0.04
CA ASN A 208 6.97 -3.39 -1.32
C ASN A 208 5.66 -2.62 -1.30
N ILE A 209 5.62 -1.50 -2.03
CA ILE A 209 4.40 -0.73 -2.28
C ILE A 209 4.01 -0.92 -3.73
N SER A 210 2.79 -1.38 -3.98
CA SER A 210 2.23 -1.54 -5.32
C SER A 210 0.89 -0.81 -5.40
N VAL A 211 0.73 0.11 -6.36
CA VAL A 211 -0.52 0.84 -6.59
C VAL A 211 -0.89 0.76 -8.06
N LYS A 212 -2.08 0.23 -8.37
CA LYS A 212 -2.55 0.09 -9.75
C LYS A 212 -3.07 1.39 -10.34
N SER A 213 -3.95 2.09 -9.62
CA SER A 213 -4.44 3.40 -10.03
C SER A 213 -4.65 4.33 -8.85
N CYS A 214 -4.13 5.55 -8.98
CA CYS A 214 -4.29 6.59 -7.97
C CYS A 214 -4.70 7.91 -8.63
N TYR A 215 -5.95 8.30 -8.38
CA TYR A 215 -6.51 9.58 -8.72
C TYR A 215 -6.53 10.43 -7.45
N SER A 216 -5.38 11.03 -7.11
CA SER A 216 -5.29 11.95 -5.97
C SER A 216 -4.72 13.31 -6.30
N ASP A 217 -5.12 14.35 -5.57
CA ASP A 217 -4.51 15.69 -5.72
C ASP A 217 -3.04 15.64 -5.28
N LYS A 218 -2.78 15.00 -4.14
CA LYS A 218 -1.46 14.80 -3.55
C LYS A 218 -1.30 13.35 -3.10
N SER A 219 -0.25 12.70 -3.57
CA SER A 219 0.15 11.38 -3.08
C SER A 219 1.57 11.39 -2.54
N HIS A 220 1.81 10.62 -1.48
CA HIS A 220 3.12 10.47 -0.86
C HIS A 220 3.40 9.01 -0.52
N PHE A 221 4.46 8.47 -1.12
CA PHE A 221 4.91 7.09 -0.92
C PHE A 221 6.25 7.09 -0.22
N THR A 222 6.36 6.40 0.91
CA THR A 222 7.62 6.28 1.67
C THR A 222 7.93 4.82 1.98
N THR A 223 9.17 4.41 1.74
CA THR A 223 9.69 3.14 2.25
C THR A 223 11.11 3.27 2.77
N LEU A 224 11.46 2.54 3.84
CA LEU A 224 12.85 2.46 4.28
C LEU A 224 13.65 1.60 3.30
N MET A 225 13.15 0.39 3.05
CA MET A 225 13.71 -0.60 2.14
C MET A 225 12.55 -1.28 1.40
N GLY A 226 12.68 -1.52 0.10
CA GLY A 226 11.63 -2.18 -0.67
C GLY A 226 11.31 -1.44 -1.97
N ASN A 227 10.67 -2.15 -2.89
CA ASN A 227 10.38 -1.60 -4.21
C ASN A 227 9.05 -0.87 -4.20
N ILE A 228 8.96 0.18 -5.00
CA ILE A 228 7.73 0.94 -5.23
C ILE A 228 7.34 0.76 -6.70
N LYS A 229 6.16 0.18 -6.94
CA LYS A 229 5.56 0.00 -8.27
C LYS A 229 4.25 0.78 -8.36
N LEU A 230 4.17 1.71 -9.31
CA LEU A 230 3.03 2.60 -9.47
C LEU A 230 2.58 2.56 -10.93
N ASP A 231 1.41 1.97 -11.19
CA ASP A 231 1.00 1.73 -12.57
C ASP A 231 0.39 2.99 -13.20
N HIS A 232 -0.59 3.63 -12.54
CA HIS A 232 -1.22 4.88 -12.99
C HIS A 232 -1.30 5.95 -11.91
N LEU A 233 -0.58 7.06 -12.09
CA LEU A 233 -0.60 8.20 -11.18
C LEU A 233 -0.86 9.52 -11.92
N HIS A 234 -1.52 10.44 -11.21
CA HIS A 234 -1.82 11.78 -11.69
C HIS A 234 -1.43 12.86 -10.68
N ARG A 235 -1.27 14.10 -11.17
CA ARG A 235 -1.08 15.32 -10.36
C ARG A 235 0.20 15.29 -9.54
N THR A 236 0.16 15.64 -8.25
CA THR A 236 1.35 15.80 -7.41
C THR A 236 1.70 14.52 -6.69
N VAL A 237 2.91 14.02 -6.95
CA VAL A 237 3.41 12.77 -6.38
C VAL A 237 4.76 13.01 -5.70
N LYS A 238 4.87 12.60 -4.44
CA LYS A 238 6.12 12.56 -3.69
C LYS A 238 6.51 11.13 -3.36
N ILE A 239 7.79 10.79 -3.53
CA ILE A 239 8.32 9.44 -3.30
C ILE A 239 9.63 9.54 -2.53
N ASP A 240 9.74 8.82 -1.42
CA ASP A 240 10.95 8.74 -0.60
C ASP A 240 11.35 7.26 -0.38
N VAL A 241 12.46 6.83 -0.98
CA VAL A 241 13.10 5.53 -0.74
C VAL A 241 14.37 5.76 0.08
N ILE A 242 14.26 5.57 1.40
CA ILE A 242 15.23 6.12 2.36
C ILE A 242 16.56 5.37 2.34
N GLN A 243 16.59 4.04 2.15
CA GLN A 243 17.83 3.26 2.10
C GLN A 243 18.07 2.61 0.73
N LYS A 244 17.19 1.68 0.34
CA LYS A 244 17.39 0.89 -0.88
C LYS A 244 16.07 0.37 -1.43
N GLY A 245 15.85 0.57 -2.72
CA GLY A 245 14.66 0.08 -3.39
C GLY A 245 14.58 0.60 -4.81
N ASN A 246 13.93 -0.17 -5.68
CA ASN A 246 13.69 0.26 -7.04
C ASN A 246 12.33 0.98 -7.14
N LEU A 247 12.27 1.98 -8.01
CA LEU A 247 11.04 2.70 -8.35
C LEU A 247 10.66 2.37 -9.78
N SER A 248 9.43 1.90 -9.99
CA SER A 248 8.86 1.67 -11.31
C SER A 248 7.53 2.41 -11.44
N ILE A 249 7.44 3.32 -12.41
CA ILE A 249 6.23 4.06 -12.74
C ILE A 249 5.90 3.83 -14.21
N THR A 250 4.79 3.16 -14.53
CA THR A 250 4.47 2.79 -15.92
C THR A 250 3.48 3.73 -16.63
N GLY A 251 2.83 4.61 -15.88
CA GLY A 251 1.87 5.58 -16.38
C GLY A 251 1.79 6.80 -15.46
N PHE A 252 2.38 7.91 -15.91
CA PHE A 252 2.44 9.15 -15.12
C PHE A 252 1.98 10.37 -15.91
N ALA A 253 1.20 11.23 -15.26
CA ALA A 253 0.85 12.56 -15.76
C ALA A 253 0.77 13.59 -14.61
N GLY A 254 1.71 14.52 -14.51
CA GLY A 254 1.72 15.53 -13.44
C GLY A 254 3.12 15.98 -13.03
N ASN A 255 3.32 16.25 -11.73
CA ASN A 255 4.60 16.67 -11.16
C ASN A 255 5.10 15.67 -10.11
N LEU A 256 6.38 15.29 -10.21
CA LEU A 256 6.98 14.24 -9.38
C LEU A 256 8.16 14.79 -8.56
N GLN A 257 8.20 14.49 -7.27
CA GLN A 257 9.39 14.63 -6.43
C GLN A 257 9.80 13.26 -5.90
N ALA A 258 10.83 12.65 -6.49
CA ALA A 258 11.36 11.36 -6.06
C ALA A 258 12.76 11.50 -5.47
N THR A 259 12.96 10.97 -4.26
CA THR A 259 14.25 10.91 -3.57
C THR A 259 14.56 9.46 -3.23
N LEU A 260 15.70 8.96 -3.68
CA LEU A 260 16.17 7.61 -3.40
C LEU A 260 17.60 7.67 -2.88
N LYS A 261 17.93 6.92 -1.82
CA LYS A 261 19.33 6.75 -1.43
C LYS A 261 20.09 5.89 -2.44
N SER A 262 19.56 4.71 -2.77
CA SER A 262 20.11 3.80 -3.77
C SER A 262 19.03 2.96 -4.44
N GLY A 263 19.22 2.63 -5.71
CA GLY A 263 18.29 1.81 -6.49
C GLY A 263 18.04 2.35 -7.89
N ASP A 264 17.32 1.58 -8.71
CA ASP A 264 17.01 1.94 -10.09
C ASP A 264 15.62 2.57 -10.18
N VAL A 265 15.49 3.55 -11.06
CA VAL A 265 14.25 4.25 -11.38
C VAL A 265 13.90 3.96 -12.84
N PHE A 266 12.73 3.38 -13.06
CA PHE A 266 12.09 3.28 -14.36
C PHE A 266 10.83 4.15 -14.34
N MET A 267 10.67 5.03 -15.34
CA MET A 267 9.50 5.89 -15.45
C MET A 267 9.05 6.02 -16.90
N HIS A 268 7.76 5.82 -17.12
CA HIS A 268 7.07 6.15 -18.37
C HIS A 268 6.10 7.29 -18.12
N ALA A 269 6.44 8.47 -18.65
CA ALA A 269 5.71 9.72 -18.40
C ALA A 269 5.02 10.21 -19.67
N SER A 270 3.72 10.43 -19.59
CA SER A 270 2.94 11.03 -20.68
C SER A 270 3.13 12.54 -20.77
N GLN A 271 3.08 13.20 -19.60
CA GLN A 271 3.16 14.64 -19.46
C GLN A 271 3.78 14.98 -18.10
N LEU A 272 4.75 15.87 -18.12
CA LEU A 272 5.36 16.45 -16.92
C LEU A 272 4.93 17.91 -16.80
N THR A 273 4.31 18.27 -15.69
CA THR A 273 3.85 19.62 -15.39
C THR A 273 4.66 20.21 -14.23
N GLU A 274 4.69 21.54 -14.16
CA GLU A 274 5.40 22.29 -13.12
C GLU A 274 6.85 21.80 -12.99
N LYS A 275 7.33 21.60 -11.75
CA LYS A 275 8.68 21.11 -11.47
C LYS A 275 8.64 19.64 -11.08
N SER A 276 9.35 18.82 -11.83
CA SER A 276 9.61 17.42 -11.54
C SER A 276 11.08 17.18 -11.24
N SER A 277 11.37 16.34 -10.26
CA SER A 277 12.73 16.03 -9.85
C SER A 277 12.91 14.58 -9.41
N ILE A 278 14.03 13.98 -9.80
CA ILE A 278 14.46 12.65 -9.37
C ILE A 278 15.89 12.75 -8.84
N PHE A 279 16.09 12.46 -7.56
CA PHE A 279 17.39 12.49 -6.90
C PHE A 279 17.77 11.10 -6.40
N ILE A 280 18.91 10.58 -6.88
CA ILE A 280 19.55 9.37 -6.38
C ILE A 280 20.87 9.75 -5.71
N HIS A 281 20.98 9.53 -4.40
CA HIS A 281 22.12 10.01 -3.61
C HIS A 281 23.41 9.21 -3.82
N GLU A 282 23.33 7.88 -3.86
CA GLU A 282 24.50 7.00 -3.93
C GLU A 282 24.70 6.42 -5.34
N LYS A 283 23.98 5.35 -5.68
CA LYS A 283 24.12 4.62 -6.95
C LYS A 283 22.76 4.17 -7.48
N GLY A 284 22.60 4.26 -8.80
CA GLY A 284 21.40 3.81 -9.49
C GLY A 284 21.44 4.02 -11.00
N LYS A 285 20.41 3.53 -11.69
CA LYS A 285 20.05 3.88 -13.06
C LYS A 285 18.75 4.68 -13.04
N VAL A 286 18.65 5.71 -13.86
CA VAL A 286 17.35 6.31 -14.22
C VAL A 286 17.08 6.02 -15.70
N GLU A 287 15.96 5.38 -16.00
CA GLU A 287 15.42 5.22 -17.34
C GLU A 287 14.07 5.93 -17.43
N LEU A 288 14.01 6.94 -18.30
CA LEU A 288 12.84 7.77 -18.52
C LEU A 288 12.40 7.64 -19.97
N LEU A 289 11.17 7.16 -20.15
CA LEU A 289 10.50 7.02 -21.43
C LEU A 289 9.43 8.10 -21.57
N ILE A 290 9.45 8.83 -22.69
CA ILE A 290 8.46 9.88 -22.98
C ILE A 290 7.99 9.73 -24.43
N PRO A 291 6.69 9.56 -24.69
CA PRO A 291 6.16 9.54 -26.04
C PRO A 291 6.16 10.95 -26.65
N LYS A 292 6.34 11.05 -27.97
CA LYS A 292 6.40 12.33 -28.70
C LYS A 292 7.36 13.31 -28.00
N ILE A 293 8.61 12.87 -27.79
CA ILE A 293 9.54 13.49 -26.85
C ILE A 293 9.77 14.99 -27.13
N LEU A 294 9.79 15.40 -28.40
CA LEU A 294 9.93 16.81 -28.80
C LEU A 294 8.81 17.70 -28.25
N HIS A 295 7.59 17.17 -28.19
CA HIS A 295 6.41 17.88 -27.70
C HIS A 295 6.31 17.81 -26.18
N ASN A 296 6.50 16.62 -25.60
CA ASN A 296 6.16 16.34 -24.21
C ASN A 296 7.31 16.55 -23.21
N LEU A 297 8.57 16.57 -23.66
CA LEU A 297 9.70 16.83 -22.78
C LEU A 297 9.74 18.32 -22.37
N PRO A 298 9.77 18.63 -21.06
CA PRO A 298 9.93 20.00 -20.55
C PRO A 298 11.40 20.46 -20.60
N SER A 299 11.67 21.68 -20.12
CA SER A 299 13.05 22.11 -19.87
C SER A 299 13.74 21.12 -18.93
N THR A 300 14.87 20.57 -19.34
CA THR A 300 15.46 19.38 -18.71
C THR A 300 16.91 19.61 -18.32
N ASN A 301 17.27 19.22 -17.11
CA ASN A 301 18.63 19.25 -16.58
C ASN A 301 18.98 17.88 -16.00
N LEU A 302 19.97 17.22 -16.59
CA LEU A 302 20.41 15.88 -16.21
C LEU A 302 21.84 15.94 -15.68
N ILE A 303 22.12 15.28 -14.55
CA ILE A 303 23.43 15.22 -13.93
C ILE A 303 23.75 13.77 -13.54
N ALA A 304 24.73 13.14 -14.19
CA ALA A 304 25.16 11.77 -13.89
C ALA A 304 26.57 11.45 -14.39
N GLU A 305 27.13 10.31 -13.95
CA GLU A 305 28.41 9.79 -14.46
C GLU A 305 28.32 9.49 -15.96
N LYS A 306 27.21 8.87 -16.38
CA LYS A 306 26.89 8.59 -17.78
C LYS A 306 25.49 9.05 -18.12
N ILE A 307 25.35 9.83 -19.19
CA ILE A 307 24.07 10.31 -19.70
C ILE A 307 23.93 9.85 -21.14
N THR A 308 22.81 9.20 -21.46
CA THR A 308 22.37 8.88 -22.82
C THR A 308 21.04 9.57 -23.06
N VAL A 309 20.93 10.32 -24.16
CA VAL A 309 19.72 11.04 -24.55
C VAL A 309 19.33 10.67 -25.96
N ASP A 310 18.04 10.59 -26.22
CA ASP A 310 17.43 10.40 -27.54
C ASP A 310 18.03 11.35 -28.60
N GLU A 311 18.29 10.85 -29.81
CA GLU A 311 18.92 11.62 -30.90
C GLU A 311 18.16 12.91 -31.24
N LYS A 312 16.82 12.90 -31.13
CA LYS A 312 15.98 14.06 -31.43
C LYS A 312 16.20 15.20 -30.44
N ILE A 313 16.42 14.86 -29.16
CA ILE A 313 16.70 15.83 -28.10
C ILE A 313 18.18 16.19 -28.05
N LEU A 314 19.07 15.24 -28.38
CA LEU A 314 20.51 15.47 -28.43
C LEU A 314 20.89 16.61 -29.39
N LYS A 315 20.19 16.75 -30.52
CA LYS A 315 20.39 17.83 -31.49
C LYS A 315 19.94 19.21 -31.01
N LEU A 316 19.09 19.25 -29.99
CA LEU A 316 18.46 20.48 -29.48
C LEU A 316 19.01 20.90 -28.11
N GLY A 317 19.56 19.95 -27.35
CA GLY A 317 20.25 20.21 -26.08
C GLY A 317 21.76 20.32 -26.25
N ARG A 318 22.45 20.50 -25.13
CA ARG A 318 23.91 20.59 -25.07
C ARG A 318 24.46 19.87 -23.84
N PHE A 319 25.63 19.26 -24.01
CA PHE A 319 26.46 18.86 -22.88
C PHE A 319 27.27 20.07 -22.39
N MET A 320 27.44 20.17 -21.08
CA MET A 320 28.30 21.21 -20.51
C MET A 320 29.74 20.69 -20.46
N ASP A 321 30.63 21.38 -21.16
CA ASP A 321 32.06 21.07 -21.22
C ASP A 321 32.67 21.03 -19.81
N ASP A 322 33.65 20.14 -19.61
CA ASP A 322 34.46 19.99 -18.39
C ASP A 322 33.71 19.71 -17.07
N SER A 323 32.42 19.32 -17.13
CA SER A 323 31.65 18.96 -15.94
C SER A 323 31.83 17.48 -15.54
N HIS A 324 32.32 17.25 -14.31
CA HIS A 324 32.27 15.96 -13.63
C HIS A 324 31.46 16.10 -12.33
N PRO A 325 30.34 15.35 -12.15
CA PRO A 325 29.67 14.46 -13.12
C PRO A 325 29.16 15.21 -14.37
N LYS A 326 28.95 14.47 -15.47
CA LYS A 326 28.48 15.02 -16.75
C LYS A 326 27.14 15.72 -16.57
N ARG A 327 26.94 16.81 -17.30
CA ARG A 327 25.68 17.56 -17.29
C ARG A 327 25.14 17.73 -18.71
N PHE A 328 23.85 17.50 -18.86
CA PHE A 328 23.11 17.75 -20.11
C PHE A 328 21.97 18.72 -19.82
N ARG A 329 21.80 19.71 -20.70
CA ARG A 329 20.73 20.71 -20.60
C ARG A 329 19.96 20.80 -21.91
N TYR A 330 18.64 20.77 -21.79
CA TYR A 330 17.70 21.05 -22.86
C TYR A 330 16.76 22.17 -22.40
N GLU A 331 16.79 23.30 -23.10
CA GLU A 331 16.01 24.49 -22.74
C GLU A 331 14.74 24.56 -23.61
N LYS A 332 13.60 24.81 -22.97
CA LYS A 332 12.29 25.04 -23.58
C LYS A 332 11.60 26.15 -22.79
N GLU A 333 10.46 26.66 -23.27
CA GLU A 333 9.69 27.68 -22.57
C GLU A 333 9.48 27.32 -21.08
N PRO A 334 9.56 28.31 -20.17
CA PRO A 334 9.87 28.11 -18.75
C PRO A 334 8.73 27.55 -17.89
N GLN A 335 7.63 27.06 -18.49
CA GLN A 335 6.46 26.66 -17.71
C GLN A 335 6.70 25.37 -16.90
N ASN A 336 7.43 24.41 -17.47
CA ASN A 336 7.66 23.10 -16.87
C ASN A 336 9.16 22.75 -16.87
N GLU A 337 9.62 22.08 -15.82
CA GLU A 337 11.02 21.70 -15.61
C GLU A 337 11.16 20.24 -15.13
N LEU A 338 12.21 19.57 -15.60
CA LEU A 338 12.63 18.24 -15.16
C LEU A 338 14.10 18.28 -14.72
N HIS A 339 14.36 17.91 -13.47
CA HIS A 339 15.71 17.85 -12.90
C HIS A 339 16.04 16.43 -12.41
N ILE A 340 17.00 15.76 -13.04
CA ILE A 340 17.41 14.41 -12.64
C ILE A 340 18.88 14.42 -12.22
N VAL A 341 19.16 13.94 -11.02
CA VAL A 341 20.51 13.87 -10.45
C VAL A 341 20.80 12.44 -9.97
N CYS A 342 21.80 11.80 -10.58
CA CYS A 342 22.29 10.47 -10.25
C CYS A 342 23.81 10.44 -10.40
N LYS A 343 24.53 11.06 -9.43
CA LYS A 343 25.95 11.40 -9.58
C LYS A 343 26.85 10.19 -9.86
N ASN A 344 26.65 9.06 -9.17
CA ASN A 344 27.42 7.82 -9.38
C ASN A 344 26.56 6.76 -10.08
N GLY A 345 25.96 7.14 -11.19
CA GLY A 345 25.04 6.29 -11.92
C GLY A 345 24.84 6.74 -13.35
N LYS A 346 23.81 6.19 -13.98
CA LYS A 346 23.52 6.46 -15.39
C LYS A 346 22.08 6.94 -15.58
N ILE A 347 21.92 7.92 -16.46
CA ILE A 347 20.61 8.42 -16.90
C ILE A 347 20.43 8.08 -18.36
N GLU A 348 19.25 7.55 -18.69
CA GLU A 348 18.84 7.20 -20.05
C GLU A 348 17.48 7.83 -20.32
N LEU A 349 17.44 8.79 -21.23
CA LEU A 349 16.23 9.47 -21.68
C LEU A 349 15.93 9.05 -23.12
N LYS A 350 14.78 8.44 -23.36
CA LYS A 350 14.39 7.89 -24.67
C LYS A 350 12.98 8.32 -25.06
N GLU A 351 12.77 8.50 -26.36
CA GLU A 351 11.43 8.45 -26.90
C GLU A 351 10.86 7.02 -26.84
N THR A 352 9.55 6.89 -26.70
CA THR A 352 8.89 5.59 -26.77
C THR A 352 7.56 5.67 -27.52
N ASP A 353 7.26 4.61 -28.27
CA ASP A 353 5.95 4.35 -28.87
C ASP A 353 5.13 3.34 -28.05
N LEU A 354 5.64 2.93 -26.88
CA LEU A 354 4.93 2.00 -26.01
C LEU A 354 3.59 2.63 -25.59
N PRO A 355 2.47 1.92 -25.80
CA PRO A 355 1.19 2.41 -25.31
C PRO A 355 1.23 2.46 -23.78
N PHE A 356 0.57 3.45 -23.18
CA PHE A 356 0.24 3.39 -21.76
C PHE A 356 -0.66 2.17 -21.56
N ILE A 357 -0.20 1.22 -20.76
CA ILE A 357 -0.97 0.02 -20.42
C ILE A 357 -2.01 0.46 -19.40
N ILE A 358 -3.21 0.84 -19.88
CA ILE A 358 -4.37 1.25 -19.05
C ILE A 358 -4.89 0.08 -18.23
#